data_AF-A0A7W0PMB6-F1
#
_entry.id   AF-A0A7W0PMB6-F1
#
_cell.length_a   1.000
_cell.length_b   1.000
_cell.length_c   1.000
_cell.angle_alpha   90.00
_cell.angle_beta   90.00
_cell.angle_gamma   90.00
#
_symmetry.space_group_name_H-M   'P 1'
#
loop_
_entity.id
_entity.type
_entity.pdbx_description
1 polymer ?
#
loop_
_entity_poly.entity_id
_entity_poly.type
_entity_poly.pdbx_seq_one_letter_code
_entity_poly.pdbx_strand_id
1 'polypeptide(L)'
;AIRETYISTGVTYWAMQAFGGLWSLDDDDPFWNVTPEALLIEQGDVFRVLPEPGWILSGTRESGQIHRFTTHVSSYPAKYAKLVYSTATPYNAGLGDGFPTPDAMVGLHVDGHVSHRTCNETAAIKEAGWIRYRHELSGKVAVFDTIIIPDGDLHLRLHRLVEATMPGPVPTVEGAAALGFDEGDNPRLMYDSETGLSGGVTSEHAVAIRGWDRHRSPRLPRSFADGGRGNVVYGLNVIPYLEGELGVGDIAVSTVFLGTARQMAAGGAVSLLADEPAVWWGEDGMVEVRWRDRRWFIPG
;
A
#
# COMPACT_ATOMS: atom_id res chain seq x y z
N ALA A 1 -5.18 17.85 13.83
CA ALA A 1 -6.24 16.99 14.39
C ALA A 1 -6.95 16.32 13.22
N ILE A 2 -7.05 14.99 13.21
CA ILE A 2 -7.70 14.24 12.13
C ILE A 2 -9.19 14.64 12.08
N ARG A 3 -9.63 15.24 10.96
CA ARG A 3 -11.03 15.61 10.73
C ARG A 3 -11.64 14.61 9.76
N GLU A 4 -12.54 13.77 10.26
CA GLU A 4 -12.99 12.60 9.52
C GLU A 4 -14.50 12.39 9.70
N THR A 5 -15.25 12.37 8.60
CA THR A 5 -16.71 12.34 8.60
C THR A 5 -17.27 10.98 9.02
N TYR A 6 -16.52 9.90 8.85
CA TYR A 6 -16.94 8.56 9.28
C TYR A 6 -16.67 8.27 10.76
N ILE A 7 -15.63 8.88 11.37
CA ILE A 7 -15.34 8.70 12.80
C ILE A 7 -16.25 9.65 13.59
N SER A 8 -17.52 9.28 13.65
CA SER A 8 -18.49 9.85 14.59
C SER A 8 -18.54 9.00 15.87
N THR A 9 -19.28 9.42 16.88
CA THR A 9 -19.51 8.63 18.10
C THR A 9 -20.10 7.23 17.85
N GLY A 10 -20.61 6.94 16.65
CA GLY A 10 -21.16 5.64 16.28
C GLY A 10 -20.12 4.56 15.94
N VAL A 11 -18.89 4.90 15.50
CA VAL A 11 -17.95 3.86 15.04
C VAL A 11 -17.31 3.05 16.17
N THR A 12 -17.05 3.67 17.32
CA THR A 12 -16.67 2.94 18.54
C THR A 12 -17.82 2.05 19.00
N TYR A 13 -19.07 2.49 18.88
CA TYR A 13 -20.24 1.65 19.18
C TYR A 13 -20.29 0.39 18.29
N TRP A 14 -20.10 0.52 16.97
CA TRP A 14 -20.05 -0.63 16.05
C TRP A 14 -18.89 -1.58 16.34
N ALA A 15 -17.69 -1.07 16.63
CA ALA A 15 -16.54 -1.90 17.00
C ALA A 15 -16.79 -2.64 18.33
N MET A 16 -17.45 -1.99 19.29
CA MET A 16 -17.77 -2.59 20.59
C MET A 16 -18.84 -3.68 20.51
N GLN A 17 -19.67 -3.72 19.46
CA GLN A 17 -20.61 -4.83 19.26
C GLN A 17 -19.90 -6.19 19.11
N ALA A 18 -18.68 -6.21 18.56
CA ALA A 18 -17.89 -7.44 18.48
C ALA A 18 -17.50 -7.98 19.87
N PHE A 19 -17.34 -7.10 20.86
CA PHE A 19 -17.05 -7.47 22.25
C PHE A 19 -18.31 -7.81 23.05
N GLY A 20 -19.51 -7.47 22.54
CA GLY A 20 -20.78 -7.80 23.21
C GLY A 20 -20.97 -9.29 23.45
N GLY A 21 -20.53 -10.14 22.51
CA GLY A 21 -20.53 -11.60 22.69
C GLY A 21 -19.52 -12.04 23.76
N LEU A 22 -18.34 -11.42 23.82
CA LEU A 22 -17.34 -11.73 24.83
C LEU A 22 -17.79 -11.36 26.24
N TRP A 23 -18.47 -10.22 26.42
CA TRP A 23 -19.04 -9.82 27.72
C TRP A 23 -20.23 -10.68 28.17
N SER A 24 -20.80 -11.49 27.28
CA SER A 24 -21.86 -12.44 27.63
C SER A 24 -21.36 -13.80 28.08
N LEU A 25 -20.04 -14.03 27.99
CA LEU A 25 -19.42 -15.26 28.50
C LEU A 25 -19.32 -15.19 30.02
N ASP A 26 -19.52 -16.32 30.69
CA ASP A 26 -19.32 -16.44 32.12
C ASP A 26 -17.83 -16.25 32.49
N ASP A 27 -17.55 -15.83 33.72
CA ASP A 27 -16.17 -15.59 34.20
C ASP A 27 -15.29 -16.85 34.12
N ASP A 28 -15.89 -18.04 34.19
CA ASP A 28 -15.23 -19.35 34.09
C ASP A 28 -15.32 -19.98 32.69
N ASP A 29 -15.78 -19.23 31.67
CA ASP A 29 -15.82 -19.72 30.30
C ASP A 29 -14.40 -20.14 29.81
N PRO A 30 -14.27 -21.28 29.10
CA PRO A 30 -12.99 -21.74 28.57
C PRO A 30 -12.25 -20.71 27.71
N PHE A 31 -12.96 -19.79 27.06
CA PHE A 31 -12.36 -18.69 26.29
C PHE A 31 -11.33 -17.90 27.11
N TRP A 32 -11.59 -17.66 28.40
CA TRP A 32 -10.71 -16.87 29.27
C TRP A 32 -9.50 -17.66 29.80
N ASN A 33 -9.60 -18.99 29.81
CA ASN A 33 -8.67 -19.87 30.52
C ASN A 33 -7.86 -20.77 29.59
N VAL A 34 -8.23 -20.87 28.31
CA VAL A 34 -7.48 -21.63 27.31
C VAL A 34 -6.10 -21.01 27.10
N THR A 35 -5.08 -21.86 26.97
CA THR A 35 -3.74 -21.38 26.61
C THR A 35 -3.78 -20.81 25.19
N PRO A 36 -3.32 -19.57 24.95
CA PRO A 36 -3.25 -19.03 23.61
C PRO A 36 -2.43 -19.93 22.69
N GLU A 37 -3.01 -20.27 21.54
CA GLU A 37 -2.29 -20.96 20.47
C GLU A 37 -1.47 -19.94 19.68
N ALA A 38 -0.37 -20.41 19.07
CA ALA A 38 0.45 -19.57 18.21
C ALA A 38 -0.37 -19.05 17.01
N LEU A 39 -0.24 -17.76 16.71
CA LEU A 39 -0.86 -17.16 15.52
C LEU A 39 -0.33 -17.82 14.25
N LEU A 40 -1.12 -17.79 13.17
CA LEU A 40 -0.72 -18.39 11.89
C LEU A 40 0.66 -17.90 11.41
N ILE A 41 0.96 -16.61 11.60
CA ILE A 41 2.23 -16.00 11.21
C ILE A 41 3.40 -16.45 12.09
N GLU A 42 3.15 -16.85 13.33
CA GLU A 42 4.17 -17.38 14.25
C GLU A 42 4.54 -18.82 13.89
N GLN A 43 3.61 -19.55 13.27
CA GLN A 43 3.81 -20.93 12.81
C GLN A 43 4.59 -20.98 11.49
N GLY A 44 4.40 -20.01 10.60
CA GLY A 44 5.06 -19.98 9.29
C GLY A 44 4.66 -18.78 8.43
N ASP A 45 5.20 -18.74 7.23
CA ASP A 45 4.83 -17.71 6.26
C ASP A 45 3.36 -17.86 5.86
N VAL A 46 2.68 -16.72 5.68
CA VAL A 46 1.26 -16.67 5.40
C VAL A 46 1.05 -16.21 3.97
N PHE A 47 0.32 -17.01 3.19
CA PHE A 47 -0.26 -16.58 1.92
C PHE A 47 -1.68 -17.14 1.82
N ARG A 48 -2.67 -16.24 1.71
CA ARG A 48 -4.09 -16.60 1.59
C ARG A 48 -4.81 -15.65 0.65
N VAL A 49 -5.49 -16.22 -0.34
CA VAL A 49 -6.45 -15.48 -1.17
C VAL A 49 -7.82 -15.68 -0.55
N LEU A 50 -8.54 -14.58 -0.35
CA LEU A 50 -9.91 -14.54 0.14
C LEU A 50 -10.76 -13.87 -0.95
N PRO A 51 -11.27 -14.63 -1.92
CA PRO A 51 -11.93 -14.07 -3.10
C PRO A 51 -13.18 -13.25 -2.75
N GLU A 52 -13.99 -13.72 -1.80
CA GLU A 52 -15.26 -13.10 -1.42
C GLU A 52 -15.09 -11.66 -0.90
N PRO A 53 -14.20 -11.37 0.06
CA PRO A 53 -13.90 -9.99 0.45
C PRO A 53 -12.94 -9.27 -0.51
N GLY A 54 -12.40 -9.95 -1.53
CA GLY A 54 -11.43 -9.39 -2.47
C GLY A 54 -10.06 -9.10 -1.83
N TRP A 55 -9.58 -9.98 -0.95
CA TRP A 55 -8.32 -9.80 -0.22
C TRP A 55 -7.24 -10.82 -0.55
N ILE A 56 -5.98 -10.38 -0.52
CA ILE A 56 -4.81 -11.26 -0.40
C ILE A 56 -4.13 -10.94 0.93
N LEU A 57 -3.88 -11.96 1.75
CA LEU A 57 -3.05 -11.87 2.93
C LEU A 57 -1.67 -12.43 2.59
N SER A 58 -0.62 -11.68 2.91
CA SER A 58 0.77 -12.07 2.75
C SER A 58 1.56 -11.69 4.01
N GLY A 59 2.55 -12.49 4.39
CA GLY A 59 3.42 -12.17 5.50
C GLY A 59 4.50 -13.23 5.69
N THR A 60 5.61 -12.86 6.32
CA THR A 60 6.67 -13.80 6.67
C THR A 60 6.71 -14.03 8.18
N ARG A 61 7.05 -15.25 8.60
CA ARG A 61 7.30 -15.53 10.01
C ARG A 61 8.46 -14.71 10.56
N GLU A 62 9.44 -14.40 9.72
CA GLU A 62 10.59 -13.59 10.11
C GLU A 62 10.19 -12.18 10.55
N SER A 63 9.30 -11.52 9.81
CA SER A 63 8.82 -10.18 10.17
C SER A 63 7.73 -10.21 11.25
N GLY A 64 6.96 -11.30 11.30
CA GLY A 64 5.76 -11.42 12.14
C GLY A 64 4.61 -10.52 11.66
N GLN A 65 4.72 -9.94 10.45
CA GLN A 65 3.79 -8.94 9.93
C GLN A 65 2.80 -9.56 8.96
N ILE A 66 1.60 -8.98 8.90
CA ILE A 66 0.58 -9.32 7.91
C ILE A 66 0.29 -8.10 7.05
N HIS A 67 0.31 -8.33 5.74
CA HIS A 67 -0.07 -7.40 4.70
C HIS A 67 -1.38 -7.85 4.08
N ARG A 68 -2.39 -6.98 4.13
CA ARG A 68 -3.69 -7.18 3.50
C ARG A 68 -3.80 -6.31 2.27
N PHE A 69 -3.75 -6.94 1.10
CA PHE A 69 -4.05 -6.32 -0.17
C PHE A 69 -5.55 -6.36 -0.42
N THR A 70 -6.11 -5.30 -1.00
CA THR A 70 -7.55 -5.21 -1.27
C THR A 70 -7.83 -4.75 -2.68
N THR A 71 -8.68 -5.51 -3.38
CA THR A 71 -9.25 -5.11 -4.66
C THR A 71 -10.58 -4.41 -4.53
N HIS A 72 -11.13 -4.32 -3.32
CA HIS A 72 -12.35 -3.58 -3.01
C HIS A 72 -12.04 -2.11 -2.66
N VAL A 73 -12.99 -1.21 -2.93
CA VAL A 73 -12.94 0.21 -2.54
C VAL A 73 -14.24 0.62 -1.85
N SER A 74 -14.16 1.57 -0.92
CA SER A 74 -15.31 2.15 -0.22
C SER A 74 -15.31 3.67 -0.39
N SER A 75 -16.46 4.31 -0.11
CA SER A 75 -16.71 5.74 -0.20
C SER A 75 -15.81 6.64 0.66
N TYR A 76 -14.87 6.07 1.43
CA TYR A 76 -13.88 6.78 2.24
C TYR A 76 -12.47 6.50 1.72
N PRO A 77 -12.06 7.15 0.62
CA PRO A 77 -10.86 6.76 -0.11
C PRO A 77 -9.58 6.90 0.73
N ALA A 78 -9.46 8.00 1.48
CA ALA A 78 -8.36 8.23 2.41
C ALA A 78 -8.18 7.11 3.45
N LYS A 79 -9.18 6.26 3.68
CA LYS A 79 -9.09 5.11 4.58
C LYS A 79 -9.03 3.79 3.86
N TYR A 80 -9.99 3.53 2.96
CA TYR A 80 -10.32 2.21 2.44
C TYR A 80 -9.90 1.97 0.99
N ALA A 81 -9.29 2.96 0.34
CA ALA A 81 -8.95 2.85 -1.07
C ALA A 81 -7.45 2.59 -1.33
N LYS A 82 -6.66 2.26 -0.30
CA LYS A 82 -5.24 1.88 -0.44
C LYS A 82 -5.09 0.51 -1.10
N LEU A 83 -3.92 0.27 -1.67
CA LEU A 83 -3.58 -1.01 -2.29
C LEU A 83 -3.22 -2.08 -1.25
N VAL A 84 -2.61 -1.67 -0.14
CA VAL A 84 -2.17 -2.56 0.94
C VAL A 84 -2.33 -1.90 2.31
N TYR A 85 -2.63 -2.71 3.32
CA TYR A 85 -2.57 -2.38 4.74
C TYR A 85 -1.58 -3.32 5.40
N SER A 86 -0.73 -2.80 6.26
CA SER A 86 0.26 -3.61 6.98
C SER A 86 0.10 -3.43 8.48
N THR A 87 0.37 -4.49 9.24
CA THR A 87 0.53 -4.40 10.69
C THR A 87 1.81 -3.67 11.10
N ALA A 88 2.84 -3.63 10.24
CA ALA A 88 4.10 -2.92 10.50
C ALA A 88 4.06 -1.44 10.13
N THR A 89 3.24 -1.07 9.15
CA THR A 89 3.20 0.28 8.62
C THR A 89 1.75 0.77 8.65
N PRO A 90 1.29 1.26 9.83
CA PRO A 90 -0.04 1.80 9.99
C PRO A 90 -0.26 2.93 8.98
N TYR A 91 -1.51 3.11 8.59
CA TYR A 91 -1.87 3.93 7.44
C TYR A 91 -2.28 5.35 7.85
N ASN A 92 -2.29 6.26 6.89
CA ASN A 92 -2.85 7.60 7.03
C ASN A 92 -4.37 7.55 6.81
N ALA A 93 -5.16 8.02 7.77
CA ALA A 93 -6.64 7.96 7.73
C ALA A 93 -7.33 9.31 7.53
N GLY A 94 -6.57 10.38 7.24
CA GLY A 94 -7.09 11.73 7.08
C GLY A 94 -6.70 12.36 5.75
N LEU A 95 -7.37 13.47 5.45
CA LEU A 95 -6.94 14.43 4.45
C LEU A 95 -6.04 15.46 5.14
N GLY A 96 -4.99 15.92 4.46
CA GLY A 96 -4.27 17.12 4.89
C GLY A 96 -4.37 18.19 3.81
N ASP A 97 -4.58 19.44 4.24
CA ASP A 97 -5.02 20.55 3.39
C ASP A 97 -6.24 20.24 2.50
N GLY A 98 -7.08 19.29 2.92
CA GLY A 98 -8.27 18.83 2.17
C GLY A 98 -7.99 17.78 1.10
N PHE A 99 -6.75 17.32 0.95
CA PHE A 99 -6.36 16.32 -0.04
C PHE A 99 -5.79 15.04 0.61
N PRO A 100 -5.94 13.89 -0.05
CA PRO A 100 -5.35 12.64 0.40
C PRO A 100 -3.83 12.65 0.24
N THR A 101 -3.17 11.71 0.93
CA THR A 101 -1.72 11.44 0.78
C THR A 101 -1.52 10.18 -0.07
N PRO A 102 -0.38 10.02 -0.79
CA PRO A 102 -0.12 8.85 -1.63
C PRO A 102 0.26 7.61 -0.80
N ASP A 103 -0.42 7.35 0.31
CA ASP A 103 -0.14 6.22 1.19
C ASP A 103 -0.62 4.91 0.56
N ALA A 104 0.34 4.06 0.17
CA ALA A 104 0.12 2.76 -0.46
C ALA A 104 -0.77 2.84 -1.71
N MET A 105 -0.47 3.76 -2.62
CA MET A 105 -1.22 3.99 -3.85
C MET A 105 -0.42 4.78 -4.90
N VAL A 106 -0.87 4.72 -6.16
CA VAL A 106 -0.54 5.68 -7.22
C VAL A 106 -1.67 6.70 -7.35
N GLY A 107 -1.35 7.96 -7.62
CA GLY A 107 -2.34 8.99 -7.92
C GLY A 107 -1.80 10.09 -8.82
N LEU A 108 -2.72 10.86 -9.41
CA LEU A 108 -2.43 12.12 -10.09
C LEU A 108 -1.81 13.13 -9.11
N HIS A 109 -0.85 13.91 -9.60
CA HIS A 109 -0.24 15.02 -8.88
C HIS A 109 -0.47 16.34 -9.63
N VAL A 110 -1.49 17.11 -9.26
CA VAL A 110 -1.88 18.35 -9.97
C VAL A 110 -1.90 19.50 -8.97
N ASP A 111 -1.22 20.60 -9.30
CA ASP A 111 -1.17 21.83 -8.48
C ASP A 111 -0.76 21.60 -7.02
N GLY A 112 0.18 20.66 -6.79
CA GLY A 112 0.65 20.30 -5.44
C GLY A 112 -0.26 19.36 -4.67
N HIS A 113 -1.38 18.93 -5.27
CA HIS A 113 -2.35 18.02 -4.65
C HIS A 113 -2.30 16.62 -5.26
N VAL A 114 -2.62 15.63 -4.43
CA VAL A 114 -2.65 14.23 -4.83
C VAL A 114 -4.10 13.78 -4.94
N SER A 115 -4.45 13.15 -6.06
CA SER A 115 -5.77 12.52 -6.23
C SER A 115 -5.88 11.25 -5.41
N HIS A 116 -7.08 10.70 -5.30
CA HIS A 116 -7.26 9.33 -4.81
C HIS A 116 -8.19 8.56 -5.73
N ARG A 117 -8.05 7.23 -5.69
CA ARG A 117 -9.00 6.28 -6.26
C ARG A 117 -10.40 6.59 -5.73
N THR A 118 -11.34 6.92 -6.62
CA THR A 118 -12.72 7.29 -6.28
C THR A 118 -13.71 6.13 -6.44
N CYS A 119 -13.46 5.22 -7.37
CA CYS A 119 -14.25 4.01 -7.57
C CYS A 119 -13.42 2.89 -8.23
N ASN A 120 -13.87 1.64 -8.08
CA ASN A 120 -13.37 0.50 -8.83
C ASN A 120 -14.39 0.18 -9.91
N GLU A 121 -13.94 0.13 -11.16
CA GLU A 121 -14.80 -0.21 -12.30
C GLU A 121 -14.91 -1.72 -12.44
N THR A 122 -13.80 -2.43 -12.21
CA THR A 122 -13.76 -3.89 -12.17
C THR A 122 -12.52 -4.37 -11.41
N ALA A 123 -12.55 -5.60 -10.94
CA ALA A 123 -11.45 -6.22 -10.24
C ALA A 123 -11.48 -7.74 -10.36
N ALA A 124 -10.30 -8.35 -10.23
CA ALA A 124 -10.13 -9.79 -10.13
C ALA A 124 -9.06 -10.10 -9.09
N ILE A 125 -9.21 -11.23 -8.41
CA ILE A 125 -8.26 -11.66 -7.39
C ILE A 125 -7.98 -13.15 -7.50
N LYS A 126 -6.70 -13.47 -7.57
CA LYS A 126 -6.12 -14.82 -7.45
C LYS A 126 -4.85 -14.67 -6.62
N GLU A 127 -3.77 -15.33 -7.01
CA GLU A 127 -2.44 -15.12 -6.42
C GLU A 127 -1.89 -13.71 -6.68
N ALA A 128 -2.42 -13.03 -7.70
CA ALA A 128 -2.23 -11.61 -7.93
C ALA A 128 -3.60 -10.91 -7.88
N GLY A 129 -3.60 -9.64 -7.47
CA GLY A 129 -4.75 -8.75 -7.58
C GLY A 129 -4.66 -7.94 -8.87
N TRP A 130 -5.76 -7.81 -9.60
CA TRP A 130 -5.92 -6.85 -10.69
C TRP A 130 -7.14 -5.98 -10.42
N ILE A 131 -7.00 -4.67 -10.68
CA ILE A 131 -8.04 -3.69 -10.41
C ILE A 131 -8.01 -2.61 -11.48
N ARG A 132 -9.15 -2.33 -12.10
CA ARG A 132 -9.38 -1.11 -12.88
C ARG A 132 -10.10 -0.08 -12.02
N TYR A 133 -9.57 1.13 -11.95
CA TYR A 133 -10.15 2.17 -11.12
C TYR A 133 -9.89 3.58 -11.62
N ARG A 134 -10.71 4.51 -11.12
CA ARG A 134 -10.69 5.92 -11.51
C ARG A 134 -10.08 6.81 -10.44
N HIS A 135 -9.31 7.80 -10.89
CA HIS A 135 -8.87 8.95 -10.12
C HIS A 135 -9.60 10.21 -10.61
N GLU A 136 -9.91 11.10 -9.67
CA GLU A 136 -10.41 12.43 -9.97
C GLU A 136 -9.69 13.48 -9.12
N LEU A 137 -9.24 14.56 -9.75
CA LEU A 137 -8.64 15.72 -9.09
C LEU A 137 -8.80 16.97 -9.95
N SER A 138 -9.38 18.03 -9.39
CA SER A 138 -9.57 19.32 -10.08
C SER A 138 -10.27 19.19 -11.45
N GLY A 139 -11.27 18.31 -11.54
CA GLY A 139 -11.98 18.01 -12.79
C GLY A 139 -11.18 17.20 -13.83
N LYS A 140 -9.96 16.76 -13.48
CA LYS A 140 -9.17 15.83 -14.27
C LYS A 140 -9.49 14.41 -13.85
N VAL A 141 -9.59 13.52 -14.82
CA VAL A 141 -9.91 12.11 -14.62
C VAL A 141 -8.80 11.28 -15.24
N ALA A 142 -8.41 10.21 -14.56
CA ALA A 142 -7.55 9.17 -15.10
C ALA A 142 -8.03 7.79 -14.67
N VAL A 143 -7.87 6.80 -15.54
CA VAL A 143 -8.22 5.40 -15.30
C VAL A 143 -6.93 4.59 -15.31
N PHE A 144 -6.74 3.78 -14.27
CA PHE A 144 -5.58 2.90 -14.14
C PHE A 144 -6.03 1.44 -14.09
N ASP A 145 -5.28 0.58 -14.77
CA ASP A 145 -5.19 -0.84 -14.43
C ASP A 145 -4.01 -1.05 -13.52
N THR A 146 -4.25 -1.66 -12.37
CA THR A 146 -3.23 -1.96 -11.38
C THR A 146 -3.17 -3.44 -11.09
N ILE A 147 -1.98 -4.01 -11.24
CA ILE A 147 -1.67 -5.37 -10.82
C ILE A 147 -0.81 -5.32 -9.56
N ILE A 148 -1.12 -6.16 -8.58
CA ILE A 148 -0.33 -6.33 -7.36
C ILE A 148 0.01 -7.80 -7.18
N ILE A 149 1.29 -8.11 -6.99
CA ILE A 149 1.78 -9.47 -6.75
C ILE A 149 2.50 -9.51 -5.39
N PRO A 150 1.85 -10.02 -4.34
CA PRO A 150 2.47 -10.17 -3.02
C PRO A 150 3.51 -11.29 -2.96
N ASP A 151 4.57 -11.07 -2.18
CA ASP A 151 5.61 -12.05 -1.85
C ASP A 151 6.20 -11.82 -0.46
N GLY A 152 5.56 -12.35 0.58
CA GLY A 152 5.98 -12.12 1.96
C GLY A 152 5.85 -10.64 2.32
N ASP A 153 6.98 -10.01 2.65
CA ASP A 153 7.11 -8.58 2.98
C ASP A 153 7.42 -7.69 1.77
N LEU A 154 7.51 -8.29 0.59
CA LEU A 154 7.65 -7.61 -0.69
C LEU A 154 6.34 -7.68 -1.47
N HIS A 155 6.12 -6.71 -2.35
CA HIS A 155 5.14 -6.86 -3.42
C HIS A 155 5.54 -6.05 -4.64
N LEU A 156 5.19 -6.57 -5.82
CA LEU A 156 5.31 -5.89 -7.09
C LEU A 156 4.01 -5.13 -7.39
N ARG A 157 4.12 -3.92 -7.93
CA ARG A 157 3.00 -3.12 -8.46
C ARG A 157 3.27 -2.77 -9.90
N LEU A 158 2.25 -2.98 -10.74
CA LEU A 158 2.22 -2.51 -12.12
C LEU A 158 1.04 -1.57 -12.26
N HIS A 159 1.26 -0.40 -12.83
CA HIS A 159 0.22 0.60 -13.08
C HIS A 159 0.22 0.96 -14.56
N ARG A 160 -0.83 0.61 -15.28
CA ARG A 160 -1.03 1.06 -16.66
C ARG A 160 -2.02 2.21 -16.68
N LEU A 161 -1.61 3.35 -17.25
CA LEU A 161 -2.55 4.44 -17.49
C LEU A 161 -3.41 4.10 -18.72
N VAL A 162 -4.69 3.86 -18.51
CA VAL A 162 -5.64 3.40 -19.56
C VAL A 162 -6.27 4.59 -20.28
N GLU A 163 -6.67 5.60 -19.52
CA GLU A 163 -7.34 6.79 -20.04
C GLU A 163 -6.98 7.99 -19.17
N ALA A 164 -6.89 9.17 -19.76
CA ALA A 164 -6.79 10.43 -19.03
C ALA A 164 -7.46 11.56 -19.79
N THR A 165 -8.09 12.49 -19.07
CA THR A 165 -8.66 13.72 -19.66
C THR A 165 -7.64 14.85 -19.80
N MET A 166 -6.46 14.69 -19.21
CA MET A 166 -5.36 15.65 -19.38
C MET A 166 -4.69 15.45 -20.74
N PRO A 167 -4.37 16.54 -21.46
CA PRO A 167 -3.60 16.43 -22.70
C PRO A 167 -2.14 16.09 -22.38
N GLY A 168 -1.60 15.05 -23.03
CA GLY A 168 -0.21 14.65 -22.90
C GLY A 168 0.10 13.80 -21.66
N PRO A 169 1.39 13.70 -21.27
CA PRO A 169 1.80 12.96 -20.08
C PRO A 169 1.14 13.49 -18.81
N VAL A 170 0.75 12.56 -17.95
CA VAL A 170 0.01 12.81 -16.72
C VAL A 170 0.96 12.79 -15.53
N PRO A 171 1.09 13.89 -14.78
CA PRO A 171 1.88 13.89 -13.55
C PRO A 171 1.30 12.92 -12.52
N THR A 172 2.15 12.03 -12.01
CA THR A 172 1.79 10.98 -11.06
C THR A 172 2.77 10.92 -9.89
N VAL A 173 2.26 10.48 -8.75
CA VAL A 173 3.00 10.13 -7.56
C VAL A 173 2.57 8.73 -7.10
N GLU A 174 3.52 7.89 -6.74
CA GLU A 174 3.25 6.59 -6.11
C GLU A 174 3.99 6.51 -4.78
N GLY A 175 3.27 6.31 -3.68
CA GLY A 175 3.87 6.06 -2.38
C GLY A 175 3.84 4.58 -1.97
N ALA A 176 4.90 4.17 -1.28
CA ALA A 176 5.10 2.83 -0.78
C ALA A 176 4.05 2.46 0.28
N ALA A 177 4.17 3.06 1.45
CA ALA A 177 3.27 3.09 2.59
C ALA A 177 3.76 4.19 3.56
N ALA A 178 2.92 4.63 4.50
CA ALA A 178 3.34 5.52 5.57
C ALA A 178 4.27 4.81 6.56
N LEU A 179 5.50 5.29 6.70
CA LEU A 179 6.40 4.92 7.78
C LEU A 179 6.13 5.85 8.97
N GLY A 180 5.35 5.36 9.93
CA GLY A 180 5.04 6.10 11.15
C GLY A 180 6.13 6.00 12.21
N PHE A 181 6.27 7.03 13.03
CA PHE A 181 7.22 7.13 14.15
C PHE A 181 6.74 8.14 15.20
N ASP A 182 7.25 8.03 16.42
CA ASP A 182 6.86 8.89 17.54
C ASP A 182 7.56 10.26 17.48
N GLU A 183 6.96 11.26 18.15
CA GLU A 183 7.61 12.56 18.28
C GLU A 183 8.95 12.43 19.04
N GLY A 184 10.04 12.88 18.41
CA GLY A 184 11.41 12.77 18.95
C GLY A 184 12.25 11.68 18.25
N ASP A 185 11.60 10.74 17.56
CA ASP A 185 12.31 9.77 16.72
C ASP A 185 12.81 10.44 15.43
N ASN A 186 13.94 9.95 14.95
CA ASN A 186 14.57 10.43 13.71
C ASN A 186 14.74 9.24 12.75
N PRO A 187 13.74 8.95 11.90
CA PRO A 187 13.86 7.86 10.95
C PRO A 187 15.03 8.12 10.00
N ARG A 188 15.79 7.07 9.71
CA ARG A 188 16.85 7.14 8.69
C ARG A 188 16.21 7.08 7.32
N LEU A 189 16.23 8.20 6.61
CA LEU A 189 15.73 8.29 5.23
C LEU A 189 16.80 7.83 4.23
N MET A 190 16.34 7.19 3.16
CA MET A 190 17.16 6.62 2.10
C MET A 190 16.61 7.08 0.76
N TYR A 191 17.51 7.42 -0.14
CA TYR A 191 17.19 7.84 -1.49
C TYR A 191 18.40 7.57 -2.38
N ASP A 192 18.14 7.01 -3.57
CA ASP A 192 19.16 6.77 -4.57
C ASP A 192 18.53 6.83 -5.97
N SER A 193 18.89 7.87 -6.73
CA SER A 193 18.43 8.06 -8.10
C SER A 193 19.01 7.04 -9.08
N GLU A 194 20.20 6.49 -8.83
CA GLU A 194 20.84 5.55 -9.75
C GLU A 194 20.14 4.19 -9.70
N THR A 195 19.73 3.76 -8.51
CA THR A 195 19.01 2.49 -8.32
C THR A 195 17.49 2.63 -8.40
N GLY A 196 16.96 3.86 -8.43
CA GLY A 196 15.50 4.11 -8.47
C GLY A 196 14.82 3.97 -7.10
N LEU A 197 15.57 4.06 -6.01
CA LEU A 197 15.15 3.72 -4.64
C LEU A 197 14.73 4.95 -3.81
N SER A 198 13.63 4.82 -3.09
CA SER A 198 13.22 5.69 -1.98
C SER A 198 12.86 4.82 -0.77
N GLY A 199 13.27 5.18 0.44
CA GLY A 199 12.96 4.37 1.62
C GLY A 199 13.22 5.06 2.96
N GLY A 200 12.78 4.44 4.04
CA GLY A 200 13.01 4.92 5.40
C GLY A 200 13.04 3.77 6.39
N VAL A 201 13.72 3.98 7.53
CA VAL A 201 13.87 2.99 8.61
C VAL A 201 13.69 3.68 9.95
N THR A 202 12.83 3.14 10.80
CA THR A 202 12.72 3.48 12.22
C THR A 202 13.48 2.45 13.07
N SER A 203 13.32 2.48 14.39
CA SER A 203 13.85 1.44 15.27
C SER A 203 13.27 0.05 14.98
N GLU A 204 12.00 -0.02 14.54
CA GLU A 204 11.25 -1.28 14.40
C GLU A 204 10.91 -1.61 12.95
N HIS A 205 10.59 -0.60 12.13
CA HIS A 205 9.98 -0.78 10.83
C HIS A 205 10.81 -0.17 9.71
N ALA A 206 10.64 -0.71 8.50
CA ALA A 206 11.27 -0.19 7.31
C ALA A 206 10.29 -0.24 6.14
N VAL A 207 10.28 0.83 5.36
CA VAL A 207 9.50 0.97 4.13
C VAL A 207 10.44 1.37 3.01
N ALA A 208 10.34 0.72 1.86
CA ALA A 208 11.05 1.15 0.68
C ALA A 208 10.25 0.88 -0.60
N ILE A 209 10.49 1.68 -1.63
CA ILE A 209 9.96 1.50 -2.98
C ILE A 209 11.10 1.71 -3.97
N ARG A 210 11.14 0.85 -4.97
CA ARG A 210 12.04 0.95 -6.12
C ARG A 210 11.24 1.02 -7.40
N GLY A 211 11.51 2.03 -8.22
CA GLY A 211 10.98 2.13 -9.58
C GLY A 211 11.87 1.38 -10.58
N TRP A 212 11.24 0.68 -11.51
CA TRP A 212 11.91 -0.04 -12.61
C TRP A 212 11.59 0.53 -13.97
N ASP A 213 10.70 1.52 -14.02
CA ASP A 213 10.32 2.21 -15.23
C ASP A 213 11.13 3.51 -15.42
N ARG A 214 11.11 4.01 -16.66
CA ARG A 214 11.75 5.29 -17.02
C ARG A 214 10.87 6.51 -16.76
N HIS A 215 9.61 6.30 -16.37
CA HIS A 215 8.59 7.34 -16.32
C HIS A 215 8.63 8.10 -15.01
N ARG A 216 9.13 7.46 -13.95
CA ARG A 216 9.13 7.98 -12.59
C ARG A 216 10.52 7.86 -11.97
N SER A 217 10.87 8.85 -11.18
CA SER A 217 12.10 8.87 -10.39
C SER A 217 11.77 8.76 -8.92
N PRO A 218 12.64 8.15 -8.11
CA PRO A 218 12.50 8.21 -6.67
C PRO A 218 12.59 9.66 -6.20
N ARG A 219 12.10 9.91 -4.98
CA ARG A 219 12.31 11.17 -4.27
C ARG A 219 12.71 10.90 -2.82
N LEU A 220 13.33 11.88 -2.17
CA LEU A 220 13.57 11.81 -0.73
C LEU A 220 12.22 11.68 -0.01
N PRO A 221 12.04 10.65 0.87
CA PRO A 221 10.80 10.49 1.62
C PRO A 221 10.45 11.78 2.36
N ARG A 222 9.16 12.08 2.42
CA ARG A 222 8.66 13.26 3.13
C ARG A 222 7.34 12.97 3.80
N SER A 223 7.00 13.81 4.78
CA SER A 223 5.64 13.88 5.29
C SER A 223 4.76 14.56 4.25
N PHE A 224 3.69 13.88 3.86
CA PHE A 224 2.65 14.48 3.03
C PHE A 224 1.57 15.04 3.94
N ALA A 225 1.23 16.31 3.71
CA ALA A 225 0.12 17.02 4.34
C ALA A 225 0.20 17.16 5.89
N ASP A 226 -0.21 18.31 6.43
CA ASP A 226 -0.25 18.61 7.88
C ASP A 226 1.02 18.23 8.69
N GLY A 227 2.20 18.20 8.05
CA GLY A 227 3.45 17.78 8.68
C GLY A 227 3.50 16.30 9.11
N GLY A 228 2.70 15.42 8.49
CA GLY A 228 2.76 13.97 8.76
C GLY A 228 1.90 13.50 9.93
N ARG A 229 0.93 14.30 10.37
CA ARG A 229 0.06 13.99 11.52
C ARG A 229 -1.19 13.18 11.17
N GLY A 230 -1.19 12.51 10.01
CA GLY A 230 -2.33 11.77 9.47
C GLY A 230 -2.37 10.28 9.82
N ASN A 231 -1.30 9.75 10.45
CA ASN A 231 -1.15 8.33 10.75
C ASN A 231 -2.09 7.90 11.89
N VAL A 232 -2.63 6.68 11.82
CA VAL A 232 -3.61 6.19 12.80
C VAL A 232 -3.00 5.73 14.12
N VAL A 233 -1.70 5.42 14.15
CA VAL A 233 -1.01 4.90 15.34
C VAL A 233 0.04 5.89 15.81
N TYR A 234 0.85 6.42 14.89
CA TYR A 234 2.00 7.25 15.22
C TYR A 234 1.69 8.75 15.13
N GLY A 235 2.40 9.56 15.90
CA GLY A 235 2.25 11.02 15.88
C GLY A 235 2.74 11.67 14.58
N LEU A 236 3.74 11.06 13.92
CA LEU A 236 4.37 11.53 12.69
C LEU A 236 4.51 10.38 11.68
N ASN A 237 4.64 10.73 10.41
CA ASN A 237 5.03 9.77 9.36
C ASN A 237 5.76 10.44 8.20
N VAL A 238 6.51 9.63 7.46
CA VAL A 238 7.04 9.94 6.14
C VAL A 238 6.61 8.86 5.15
N ILE A 239 6.49 9.22 3.87
CA ILE A 239 6.15 8.28 2.80
C ILE A 239 7.31 8.25 1.81
N PRO A 240 7.99 7.10 1.63
CA PRO A 240 8.84 6.85 0.48
C PRO A 240 8.02 6.79 -0.81
N TYR A 241 8.49 7.46 -1.86
CA TYR A 241 7.68 7.62 -3.07
C TYR A 241 8.50 7.77 -4.35
N LEU A 242 7.82 7.48 -5.46
CA LEU A 242 8.22 7.76 -6.83
C LEU A 242 7.34 8.88 -7.39
N GLU A 243 7.89 9.70 -8.28
CA GLU A 243 7.18 10.78 -8.95
C GLU A 243 7.63 10.90 -10.41
N GLY A 244 6.70 11.20 -11.31
CA GLY A 244 7.00 11.41 -12.71
C GLY A 244 5.74 11.56 -13.55
N GLU A 245 5.81 11.23 -14.84
CA GLU A 245 4.70 11.42 -15.76
C GLU A 245 4.41 10.14 -16.57
N LEU A 246 3.13 9.80 -16.72
CA LEU A 246 2.68 8.65 -17.51
C LEU A 246 1.84 9.11 -18.69
N GLY A 247 2.17 8.64 -19.90
CA GLY A 247 1.29 8.70 -21.05
C GLY A 247 0.26 7.56 -21.04
N VAL A 248 -0.83 7.73 -21.77
CA VAL A 248 -1.81 6.64 -21.98
C VAL A 248 -1.11 5.47 -22.65
N GLY A 249 -1.22 4.29 -22.04
CA GLY A 249 -0.55 3.07 -22.46
C GLY A 249 0.78 2.80 -21.76
N ASP A 250 1.39 3.80 -21.11
CA ASP A 250 2.61 3.60 -20.33
C ASP A 250 2.36 2.68 -19.13
N ILE A 251 3.38 1.90 -18.77
CA ILE A 251 3.36 0.96 -17.65
C ILE A 251 4.42 1.40 -16.64
N ALA A 252 3.94 1.79 -15.47
CA ALA A 252 4.72 2.08 -14.29
C ALA A 252 4.97 0.78 -13.52
N VAL A 253 6.21 0.52 -13.11
CA VAL A 253 6.62 -0.74 -12.47
C VAL A 253 7.40 -0.42 -11.20
N SER A 254 6.94 -0.94 -10.06
CA SER A 254 7.61 -0.72 -8.78
C SER A 254 7.60 -1.96 -7.89
N THR A 255 8.69 -2.18 -7.16
CA THR A 255 8.73 -3.15 -6.07
C THR A 255 8.72 -2.39 -4.75
N VAL A 256 7.94 -2.86 -3.79
CA VAL A 256 7.78 -2.25 -2.48
C VAL A 256 8.13 -3.26 -1.41
N PHE A 257 8.82 -2.80 -0.37
CA PHE A 257 9.15 -3.54 0.83
C PHE A 257 8.45 -2.91 2.03
N LEU A 258 7.71 -3.72 2.79
CA LEU A 258 7.06 -3.37 4.04
C LEU A 258 7.50 -4.39 5.10
N GLY A 259 8.49 -4.06 5.92
CA GLY A 259 9.03 -5.03 6.86
C GLY A 259 9.71 -4.39 8.05
N THR A 260 10.69 -5.10 8.60
CA THR A 260 11.36 -4.70 9.84
C THR A 260 12.68 -3.97 9.58
N ALA A 261 13.09 -3.14 10.55
CA ALA A 261 14.43 -2.54 10.55
C ALA A 261 15.55 -3.60 10.53
N ARG A 262 15.31 -4.76 11.15
CA ARG A 262 16.25 -5.90 11.17
C ARG A 262 16.49 -6.48 9.78
N GLN A 263 15.42 -6.78 9.04
CA GLN A 263 15.51 -7.27 7.66
C GLN A 263 16.24 -6.26 6.78
N MET A 264 15.91 -4.98 6.92
CA MET A 264 16.57 -3.89 6.20
C MET A 264 18.06 -3.77 6.52
N ALA A 265 18.47 -4.00 7.78
CA ALA A 265 19.88 -3.99 8.18
C ALA A 265 20.66 -5.21 7.66
N ALA A 266 20.03 -6.38 7.59
CA ALA A 266 20.66 -7.61 7.13
C ALA A 266 20.88 -7.64 5.61
N GLY A 267 19.87 -7.22 4.83
CA GLY A 267 19.93 -7.24 3.37
C GLY A 267 20.39 -5.93 2.75
N GLY A 268 20.03 -4.79 3.34
CA GLY A 268 20.09 -3.49 2.70
C GLY A 268 18.97 -3.31 1.66
N ALA A 269 18.49 -2.08 1.50
CA ALA A 269 17.33 -1.76 0.66
C ALA A 269 17.53 -2.18 -0.81
N VAL A 270 18.71 -1.92 -1.38
CA VAL A 270 19.02 -2.25 -2.78
C VAL A 270 19.00 -3.76 -3.03
N SER A 271 19.51 -4.56 -2.07
CA SER A 271 19.53 -6.02 -2.20
C SER A 271 18.13 -6.62 -2.06
N LEU A 272 17.36 -6.15 -1.08
CA LEU A 272 15.98 -6.62 -0.86
C LEU A 272 15.07 -6.34 -2.07
N LEU A 273 15.36 -5.26 -2.80
CA LEU A 273 14.63 -4.82 -3.98
C LEU A 273 15.45 -5.04 -5.26
N ALA A 274 16.34 -6.04 -5.29
CA ALA A 274 17.25 -6.27 -6.42
C ALA A 274 16.61 -6.97 -7.62
N ASP A 275 15.54 -7.72 -7.41
CA ASP A 275 14.92 -8.55 -8.44
C ASP A 275 14.11 -7.70 -9.42
N GLU A 276 14.72 -7.42 -10.58
CA GLU A 276 14.07 -6.70 -11.68
C GLU A 276 12.95 -7.55 -12.29
N PRO A 277 11.71 -7.04 -12.32
CA PRO A 277 10.60 -7.72 -12.96
C PRO A 277 10.67 -7.57 -14.48
N ALA A 278 10.40 -8.66 -15.20
CA ALA A 278 10.15 -8.60 -16.63
C ALA A 278 8.63 -8.65 -16.90
N VAL A 279 8.12 -7.68 -17.64
CA VAL A 279 6.68 -7.44 -17.82
C VAL A 279 6.35 -7.35 -19.30
N TRP A 280 5.33 -8.08 -19.73
CA TRP A 280 4.80 -8.03 -21.09
C TRP A 280 3.28 -7.87 -21.04
N TRP A 281 2.76 -6.82 -21.66
CA TRP A 281 1.33 -6.58 -21.80
C TRP A 281 0.88 -6.97 -23.20
N GLY A 282 0.08 -8.02 -23.31
CA GLY A 282 -0.46 -8.52 -24.58
C GLY A 282 -1.54 -7.61 -25.16
N GLU A 283 -1.71 -7.65 -26.48
CA GLU A 283 -2.80 -6.94 -27.17
C GLU A 283 -4.18 -7.49 -26.79
N ASP A 284 -4.24 -8.75 -26.34
CA ASP A 284 -5.43 -9.43 -25.82
C ASP A 284 -5.79 -9.01 -24.38
N GLY A 285 -5.01 -8.11 -23.79
CA GLY A 285 -5.14 -7.67 -22.40
C GLY A 285 -4.42 -8.58 -21.40
N MET A 286 -3.88 -9.73 -21.79
CA MET A 286 -3.16 -10.59 -20.84
C MET A 286 -1.80 -10.00 -20.47
N VAL A 287 -1.46 -10.02 -19.18
CA VAL A 287 -0.17 -9.58 -18.66
C VAL A 287 0.65 -10.78 -18.22
N GLU A 288 1.81 -10.95 -18.85
CA GLU A 288 2.85 -11.86 -18.38
C GLU A 288 3.82 -11.09 -17.48
N VAL A 289 4.09 -11.64 -16.30
CA VAL A 289 5.10 -11.12 -15.37
C VAL A 289 6.06 -12.24 -15.02
N ARG A 290 7.37 -11.94 -15.00
CA ARG A 290 8.40 -12.78 -14.38
C ARG A 290 9.12 -12.00 -13.31
N TRP A 291 9.17 -12.55 -12.11
CA TRP A 291 9.73 -11.90 -10.93
C TRP A 291 10.02 -12.96 -9.86
N ARG A 292 11.20 -12.91 -9.22
CA ARG A 292 11.61 -13.83 -8.14
C ARG A 292 11.30 -15.30 -8.43
N ASP A 293 11.86 -15.77 -9.55
CA ASP A 293 11.75 -17.15 -10.08
C ASP A 293 10.34 -17.67 -10.40
N ARG A 294 9.33 -16.79 -10.37
CA ARG A 294 7.95 -17.13 -10.67
C ARG A 294 7.46 -16.40 -11.92
N ARG A 295 6.42 -16.97 -12.51
CA ARG A 295 5.76 -16.45 -13.71
C ARG A 295 4.26 -16.37 -13.47
N TRP A 296 3.66 -15.24 -13.83
CA TRP A 296 2.23 -15.00 -13.70
C TRP A 296 1.62 -14.69 -15.05
N PHE A 297 0.36 -15.11 -15.22
CA PHE A 297 -0.51 -14.73 -16.33
C PHE A 297 -1.78 -14.12 -15.74
N ILE A 298 -1.93 -12.82 -15.90
CA ILE A 298 -2.94 -12.03 -15.20
C ILE A 298 -3.83 -11.37 -16.26
N PRO A 299 -5.17 -11.47 -16.15
CA PRO A 299 -6.06 -10.68 -16.99
C PRO A 299 -5.81 -9.19 -16.71
N GLY A 300 -5.52 -8.42 -17.75
CA GLY A 300 -5.23 -6.99 -17.68
C GLY A 300 -6.30 -6.12 -18.31
#